data_AF-A0AA42I174-F1
#
_entry.id   AF-A0AA42I174-F1
#
_cell.length_a   1.000
_cell.length_b   1.000
_cell.length_c   1.000
_cell.angle_alpha   90.00
_cell.angle_beta   90.00
_cell.angle_gamma   90.00
#
_symmetry.space_group_name_H-M   'P 1'
#
loop_
_entity.id
_entity.type
_entity.pdbx_description
1 polymer ?
#
loop_
_entity_poly.entity_id
_entity_poly.type
_entity_poly.pdbx_seq_one_letter_code
_entity_poly.pdbx_strand_id
1 'polypeptide(L)'
;MAKLLLNLRNVGDDEYADVCTLLDQHGIAWYRTEPSPWGISNGGLWLREDADHPRAKALMAEYQAERGPRIRAEREQALREGTAETFGSLFRRRPVYVVLVLLAMAGAAALVLLPFVLLRG
;
A
#
# COMPACT_ATOMS: atom_id res chain seq x y z
N MET A 1 -22.34 9.37 -16.72
CA MET A 1 -21.37 8.29 -17.04
C MET A 1 -20.98 7.60 -15.75
N ALA A 2 -20.46 6.37 -15.85
CA ALA A 2 -20.02 5.66 -14.66
C ALA A 2 -18.63 6.13 -14.22
N LYS A 3 -18.40 6.23 -12.91
CA LYS A 3 -17.11 6.62 -12.34
C LYS A 3 -16.55 5.59 -11.39
N LEU A 4 -15.23 5.38 -11.49
CA LEU A 4 -14.50 4.49 -10.58
C LEU A 4 -14.47 5.12 -9.18
N LEU A 5 -14.99 4.41 -8.20
CA LEU A 5 -14.92 4.79 -6.79
C LEU A 5 -13.73 4.13 -6.09
N LEU A 6 -13.55 2.81 -6.31
CA LEU A 6 -12.54 2.03 -5.59
C LEU A 6 -11.85 1.02 -6.53
N ASN A 7 -10.52 0.97 -6.48
CA ASN A 7 -9.72 -0.03 -7.18
C ASN A 7 -9.46 -1.22 -6.25
N LEU A 8 -9.93 -2.41 -6.65
CA LEU A 8 -9.93 -3.59 -5.77
C LEU A 8 -8.56 -4.28 -5.65
N ARG A 9 -7.48 -3.70 -6.18
CA ARG A 9 -6.12 -4.29 -6.13
C ARG A 9 -5.61 -4.58 -4.72
N ASN A 10 -5.89 -3.71 -3.77
CA ASN A 10 -5.40 -3.82 -2.39
C ASN A 10 -6.55 -3.72 -1.37
N VAL A 11 -7.78 -4.02 -1.80
CA VAL A 11 -8.97 -3.92 -0.96
C VAL A 11 -9.31 -5.32 -0.48
N GLY A 12 -9.35 -5.51 0.84
CA GLY A 12 -9.79 -6.77 1.44
C GLY A 12 -11.28 -7.01 1.19
N ASP A 13 -11.69 -8.27 1.22
CA ASP A 13 -13.11 -8.64 1.04
C ASP A 13 -14.01 -8.00 2.13
N ASP A 14 -13.47 -7.78 3.33
CA ASP A 14 -14.12 -7.07 4.43
C ASP A 14 -14.37 -5.59 4.09
N GLU A 15 -13.35 -4.88 3.61
CA GLU A 15 -13.46 -3.48 3.21
C GLU A 15 -14.40 -3.33 2.02
N TYR A 16 -14.34 -4.26 1.06
CA TYR A 16 -15.27 -4.28 -0.07
C TYR A 16 -16.72 -4.40 0.40
N ALA A 17 -17.02 -5.31 1.33
CA ALA A 17 -18.36 -5.49 1.88
C ALA A 17 -18.84 -4.26 2.68
N ASP A 18 -17.96 -3.66 3.47
CA ASP A 18 -18.23 -2.42 4.22
C ASP A 18 -18.62 -1.27 3.27
N VAL A 19 -17.83 -1.07 2.21
CA VAL A 19 -18.08 -0.01 1.22
C VAL A 19 -19.38 -0.25 0.46
N CYS A 20 -19.67 -1.50 0.06
CA CYS A 20 -20.94 -1.83 -0.60
C CYS A 20 -22.13 -1.51 0.31
N THR A 21 -22.06 -1.92 1.58
CA THR A 21 -23.10 -1.64 2.58
C THR A 21 -23.30 -0.13 2.78
N LEU A 22 -22.21 0.65 2.82
CA LEU A 22 -22.27 2.10 2.96
C LEU A 22 -22.97 2.76 1.76
N LEU A 23 -22.67 2.32 0.54
CA LEU A 23 -23.30 2.82 -0.67
C LEU A 23 -24.79 2.46 -0.71
N ASP A 24 -25.15 1.23 -0.32
CA ASP A 24 -26.54 0.76 -0.27
C ASP A 24 -27.37 1.54 0.75
N GLN A 25 -26.83 1.79 1.95
CA GLN A 25 -27.49 2.60 2.99
C GLN A 25 -27.79 4.03 2.53
N HIS A 26 -26.95 4.58 1.66
CA HIS A 26 -27.11 5.94 1.14
C HIS A 26 -27.87 5.98 -0.19
N GLY A 27 -28.30 4.83 -0.71
CA GLY A 27 -29.06 4.70 -1.96
C GLY A 27 -28.25 5.02 -3.21
N ILE A 28 -26.93 4.80 -3.17
CA ILE A 28 -26.03 5.10 -4.28
C ILE A 28 -25.89 3.86 -5.17
N ALA A 29 -26.26 3.96 -6.44
CA ALA A 29 -26.22 2.84 -7.36
C ALA A 29 -24.78 2.51 -7.80
N TRP A 30 -24.33 1.28 -7.54
CA TRP A 30 -22.97 0.80 -7.86
C TRP A 30 -22.97 -0.50 -8.66
N TYR A 31 -21.84 -0.82 -9.27
CA TYR A 31 -21.55 -2.12 -9.86
C TYR A 31 -20.08 -2.49 -9.73
N ARG A 32 -19.79 -3.79 -9.73
CA ARG A 32 -18.43 -4.33 -9.68
C ARG A 32 -18.00 -4.80 -11.07
N THR A 33 -16.74 -4.55 -11.40
CA THR A 33 -16.05 -5.23 -12.50
C THR A 33 -15.14 -6.29 -11.92
N GLU A 34 -15.20 -7.50 -12.47
CA GLU A 34 -14.34 -8.61 -12.06
C GLU A 34 -12.87 -8.37 -12.46
N PRO A 35 -11.91 -8.93 -11.70
CA PRO A 35 -10.51 -8.95 -12.11
C PRO A 35 -10.33 -9.69 -13.43
N SER A 36 -9.38 -9.24 -14.24
CA SER A 36 -9.00 -9.93 -15.47
C SER A 36 -8.32 -11.26 -15.12
N PRO A 37 -8.62 -12.36 -15.84
CA PRO A 37 -7.96 -13.66 -15.64
C PRO A 37 -6.43 -13.60 -15.75
N TRP A 38 -5.90 -12.57 -16.43
CA TRP A 38 -4.47 -12.37 -16.66
C TRP A 38 -3.79 -11.51 -15.58
N GLY A 39 -4.50 -11.11 -14.52
CA GLY A 39 -3.95 -10.35 -13.39
C GLY A 39 -3.63 -8.87 -13.68
N ILE A 40 -3.96 -8.36 -14.86
CA ILE A 40 -3.67 -6.97 -15.27
C ILE A 40 -4.66 -5.98 -14.65
N SER A 41 -5.95 -6.35 -14.60
CA SER A 41 -7.00 -5.60 -13.90
C SER A 41 -7.40 -6.36 -12.65
N ASN A 42 -7.45 -5.68 -11.50
CA ASN A 42 -7.88 -6.30 -10.24
C ASN A 42 -9.38 -6.11 -9.97
N GLY A 43 -10.11 -5.60 -10.96
CA GLY A 43 -11.51 -5.21 -10.78
C GLY A 43 -11.64 -3.84 -10.11
N GLY A 44 -12.87 -3.33 -10.12
CA GLY A 44 -13.18 -2.00 -9.61
C GLY A 44 -14.62 -1.91 -9.18
N LEU A 45 -14.87 -1.06 -8.17
CA LEU A 45 -16.20 -0.64 -7.77
C LEU A 45 -16.52 0.68 -8.47
N TRP A 46 -17.60 0.69 -9.24
CA TRP A 46 -18.00 1.82 -10.07
C TRP A 46 -19.36 2.33 -9.64
N LEU A 47 -19.53 3.65 -9.68
CA LEU A 47 -20.82 4.32 -9.52
C LEU A 47 -21.50 4.41 -10.87
N ARG A 48 -22.81 4.17 -10.92
CA ARG A 48 -23.60 4.31 -12.15
C ARG A 48 -23.81 5.78 -12.53
N GLU A 49 -24.06 6.62 -11.53
CA GLU A 49 -24.38 8.02 -11.71
C GLU A 49 -23.21 8.93 -11.30
N ASP A 50 -22.81 9.81 -12.21
CA ASP A 50 -21.78 10.82 -11.97
C ASP A 50 -22.19 11.82 -10.88
N ALA A 51 -23.50 12.07 -10.75
CA ALA A 51 -24.06 12.99 -9.77
C ALA A 51 -23.86 12.49 -8.33
N ASP A 52 -23.75 11.18 -8.14
CA ASP A 52 -23.52 10.57 -6.83
C ASP A 52 -22.03 10.50 -6.47
N HIS A 53 -21.14 10.73 -7.42
CA HIS A 53 -19.69 10.66 -7.19
C HIS A 53 -19.19 11.62 -6.09
N PRO A 54 -19.61 12.90 -6.02
CA PRO A 54 -19.23 13.79 -4.93
C PRO A 54 -19.72 13.28 -3.57
N ARG A 55 -20.93 12.72 -3.52
CA ARG A 55 -21.56 12.19 -2.30
C ARG A 55 -20.86 10.92 -1.83
N ALA A 56 -20.61 9.97 -2.72
CA ALA A 56 -19.85 8.76 -2.44
C ALA A 56 -18.42 9.08 -1.96
N LYS A 57 -17.77 10.10 -2.55
CA LYS A 57 -16.44 10.55 -2.12
C LYS A 57 -16.46 11.16 -0.72
N ALA A 58 -17.49 11.92 -0.36
CA ALA A 58 -17.65 12.46 0.99
C ALA A 58 -17.82 11.33 2.03
N LEU A 59 -18.70 10.37 1.75
CA LEU A 59 -18.92 9.19 2.60
C LEU A 59 -17.64 8.34 2.75
N MET A 60 -16.88 8.17 1.67
CA MET A 60 -15.57 7.50 1.72
C MET A 60 -14.53 8.29 2.51
N ALA A 61 -14.56 9.61 2.47
CA ALA A 61 -13.66 10.43 3.29
C ALA A 61 -14.01 10.30 4.78
N GLU A 62 -15.29 10.28 5.14
CA GLU A 62 -15.75 10.03 6.51
C GLU A 62 -15.38 8.62 6.98
N TYR A 63 -15.66 7.60 6.18
CA TYR A 63 -15.27 6.22 6.45
C TYR A 63 -13.75 6.05 6.65
N GLN A 64 -12.94 6.68 5.79
CA GLN A 64 -11.48 6.69 5.95
C GLN A 64 -11.02 7.54 7.14
N ALA A 65 -11.75 8.59 7.51
CA ALA A 65 -11.46 9.39 8.71
C ALA A 65 -11.78 8.63 10.00
N GLU A 66 -12.74 7.70 9.99
CA GLU A 66 -13.02 6.79 11.10
C GLU A 66 -12.02 5.64 11.19
N ARG A 67 -11.55 5.08 10.05
CA ARG A 67 -10.48 4.06 10.02
C ARG A 67 -9.07 4.62 10.23
N GLY A 68 -8.81 5.85 9.77
CA GLY A 68 -7.51 6.53 9.84
C GLY A 68 -6.88 6.62 11.24
N PRO A 69 -7.64 6.93 12.32
CA PRO A 69 -7.10 6.94 13.67
C PRO A 69 -6.81 5.54 14.19
N ARG A 70 -7.52 4.48 13.74
CA ARG A 70 -7.20 3.09 14.13
C ARG A 70 -5.88 2.62 13.51
N ILE A 71 -5.66 2.86 12.22
CA ILE A 71 -4.39 2.50 11.55
C ILE A 71 -3.21 3.34 12.08
N ARG A 72 -3.44 4.63 12.40
CA ARG A 72 -2.40 5.47 13.02
C ARG A 72 -2.11 5.07 14.47
N ALA A 73 -3.12 4.66 15.25
CA ALA A 73 -2.94 4.16 16.60
C ALA A 73 -2.22 2.80 16.62
N GLU A 74 -2.53 1.90 15.69
CA GLU A 74 -1.80 0.63 15.51
C GLU A 74 -0.37 0.86 15.02
N ARG A 75 -0.14 1.83 14.11
CA ARG A 75 1.22 2.26 13.75
C ARG A 75 1.97 2.87 14.92
N GLU A 76 1.34 3.72 15.73
CA GLU A 76 1.98 4.30 16.91
C GLU A 76 2.26 3.26 17.99
N GLN A 77 1.36 2.30 18.19
CA GLN A 77 1.60 1.16 19.09
C GLN A 77 2.73 0.27 18.56
N ALA A 78 2.75 -0.06 17.27
CA ALA A 78 3.85 -0.81 16.64
C ALA A 78 5.20 -0.04 16.64
N LEU A 79 5.16 1.30 16.58
CA LEU A 79 6.33 2.15 16.76
C LEU A 79 6.80 2.19 18.22
N ARG A 80 5.87 2.21 19.18
CA ARG A 80 6.17 2.16 20.63
C ARG A 80 6.65 0.78 21.09
N GLU A 81 6.17 -0.29 20.46
CA GLU A 81 6.56 -1.68 20.69
C GLU A 81 7.84 -2.08 19.92
N GLY A 82 8.36 -1.21 19.05
CA GLY A 82 9.63 -1.41 18.35
C GLY A 82 9.57 -2.44 17.21
N THR A 83 8.39 -2.78 16.73
CA THR A 83 8.10 -3.76 15.68
C THR A 83 7.90 -3.15 14.30
N ALA A 84 7.91 -1.82 14.16
CA ALA A 84 8.14 -1.22 12.86
C ALA A 84 9.54 -1.63 12.37
N GLU A 85 9.62 -2.50 11.35
CA GLU A 85 10.84 -2.89 10.65
C GLU A 85 11.52 -1.66 10.03
N THR A 86 12.14 -0.86 10.89
CA THR A 86 12.98 0.26 10.51
C THR A 86 14.39 -0.30 10.39
N PHE A 87 15.22 0.23 9.48
CA PHE A 87 16.60 -0.22 9.27
C PHE A 87 17.41 -0.42 10.57
N GLY A 88 17.15 0.38 11.61
CA GLY A 88 17.76 0.22 12.94
C GLY A 88 17.34 -1.04 13.72
N SER A 89 16.11 -1.52 13.54
CA SER A 89 15.63 -2.79 14.14
C SER A 89 16.33 -4.00 13.52
N LEU A 90 16.57 -3.96 12.20
CA LEU A 90 17.29 -5.00 11.45
C LEU A 90 18.76 -5.08 11.90
N PHE A 91 19.41 -3.92 12.07
CA PHE A 91 20.78 -3.83 12.59
C PHE A 91 20.91 -4.41 14.00
N ARG A 92 19.94 -4.16 14.88
CA ARG A 92 19.96 -4.66 16.26
C ARG A 92 19.59 -6.14 16.38
N ARG A 93 18.78 -6.68 15.47
CA ARG A 93 18.32 -8.09 15.49
C ARG A 93 19.28 -9.04 14.76
N ARG A 94 19.97 -8.59 13.71
CA ARG A 94 20.96 -9.39 12.96
C ARG A 94 22.17 -8.54 12.51
N PRO A 95 23.00 -8.06 13.46
CA PRO A 95 24.12 -7.17 13.14
C PRO A 95 25.13 -7.81 12.17
N VAL A 96 25.39 -9.11 12.33
CA VAL A 96 26.33 -9.85 11.47
C VAL A 96 25.86 -9.92 10.01
N TYR A 97 24.56 -10.14 9.78
CA TYR A 97 23.99 -10.19 8.43
C TYR A 97 24.12 -8.83 7.73
N VAL A 98 23.84 -7.73 8.43
CA VAL A 98 23.96 -6.38 7.89
C VAL A 98 25.42 -6.05 7.54
N VAL A 99 26.37 -6.38 8.42
CA VAL A 99 27.81 -6.15 8.16
C VAL A 99 28.30 -6.97 6.97
N LEU A 100 27.89 -8.23 6.85
CA LEU A 100 28.26 -9.09 5.72
C LEU A 100 27.70 -8.56 4.39
N VAL A 101 26.45 -8.12 4.36
CA VAL A 101 25.84 -7.53 3.16
C VAL A 101 26.55 -6.22 2.78
N LEU A 102 26.88 -5.36 3.74
CA LEU A 102 27.63 -4.12 3.49
C LEU A 102 29.04 -4.41 2.94
N LEU A 103 29.74 -5.41 3.50
CA LEU A 103 31.04 -5.85 2.99
C LEU A 103 30.94 -6.42 1.58
N ALA A 104 29.90 -7.20 1.29
CA ALA A 104 29.66 -7.72 -0.06
C ALA A 104 29.38 -6.60 -1.07
N MET A 105 28.56 -5.61 -0.70
CA MET A 105 28.31 -4.42 -1.53
C MET A 105 29.60 -3.61 -1.76
N ALA A 106 30.38 -3.38 -0.70
CA ALA A 106 31.66 -2.69 -0.81
C ALA A 106 32.67 -3.46 -1.68
N GLY A 107 32.73 -4.78 -1.54
CA GLY A 107 33.56 -5.65 -2.37
C GLY A 107 33.15 -5.64 -3.84
N ALA A 108 31.84 -5.69 -4.13
CA ALA A 108 31.33 -5.58 -5.49
C ALA A 108 31.62 -4.20 -6.10
N ALA A 109 31.38 -3.12 -5.34
CA ALA A 109 31.72 -1.77 -5.77
C ALA A 109 33.23 -1.61 -6.00
N ALA A 110 34.06 -2.14 -5.11
CA ALA A 110 35.50 -2.14 -5.25
C ALA A 110 35.94 -2.91 -6.49
N LEU A 111 35.37 -4.08 -6.77
CA LEU A 111 35.65 -4.86 -7.98
C LEU A 111 35.32 -4.10 -9.26
N VAL A 112 34.19 -3.38 -9.27
CA VAL A 112 33.78 -2.53 -10.41
C VAL A 112 34.68 -1.31 -10.57
N LEU A 113 35.11 -0.69 -9.47
CA LEU A 113 35.96 0.49 -9.47
C LEU A 113 37.45 0.17 -9.68
N LEU A 114 37.87 -1.07 -9.39
CA LEU A 114 39.24 -1.57 -9.51
C LEU A 114 39.86 -1.32 -10.89
N PRO A 115 39.21 -1.69 -12.02
CA PRO A 115 39.76 -1.42 -13.35
C PRO A 115 39.90 0.08 -13.62
N PHE A 116 38.98 0.92 -13.13
CA PHE A 116 39.04 2.37 -13.33
C PHE A 116 40.15 3.05 -12.51
N VAL A 117 40.50 2.49 -11.35
CA VAL A 117 41.62 2.98 -10.54
C VAL A 117 42.96 2.47 -11.08
N LEU A 118 43.02 1.22 -11.54
CA LEU A 118 44.26 0.63 -12.10
C LEU A 118 44.60 1.11 -13.52
N LEU A 119 43.61 1.42 -14.35
CA LEU A 119 43.81 1.96 -15.72
C LEU A 119 44.08 3.47 -15.74
N ARG A 120 44.14 4.12 -14.57
CA ARG A 120 44.43 5.54 -14.41
C ARG A 120 45.88 5.73 -13.91
N GLY A 121 46.80 4.98 -14.51
CA GLY A 121 48.24 5.04 -14.32
C GLY A 121 48.95 4.96 -15.67
#